data_AF-A0A2A5A2X1-F1
#
_entry.id   AF-A0A2A5A2X1-F1
#
_cell.length_a   1.000
_cell.length_b   1.000
_cell.length_c   1.000
_cell.angle_alpha   90.00
_cell.angle_beta   90.00
_cell.angle_gamma   90.00
#
_symmetry.space_group_name_H-M   'P 1'
#
loop_
_entity.id
_entity.type
_entity.pdbx_description
1 polymer ?
#
loop_
_entity_poly.entity_id
_entity_poly.type
_entity_poly.pdbx_seq_one_letter_code
_entity_poly.pdbx_strand_id
1 'polypeptide(L)'
;MLCSRCHRFQEIGGGSGPDLTGVRSRFSDVDLVRAMLEPSRDISDQYHWSVVTTEDDIAVGRILQRDGSSVVLNTDPYGYQPFVLEGEISSIEASPISPMPPGLLDGLDAGQVRDLWAFLGNSSPQSRD
;
A
#
# COMPACT_ATOMS: atom_id res chain seq x y z
N MET A 1 2.05 12.30 8.79
CA MET A 1 1.36 11.02 9.05
C MET A 1 1.79 10.05 7.96
N LEU A 2 2.25 8.85 8.29
CA LEU A 2 2.80 7.89 7.30
C LEU A 2 1.70 7.36 6.37
N CYS A 3 0.49 7.16 6.90
CA CYS A 3 -0.65 6.63 6.15
C CYS A 3 -1.01 7.49 4.93
N SER A 4 -0.98 8.82 5.08
CA SER A 4 -1.36 9.77 4.02
C SER A 4 -0.35 9.81 2.85
N ARG A 5 0.83 9.19 2.98
CA ARG A 5 1.76 9.07 1.84
C ARG A 5 1.23 8.12 0.77
N CYS A 6 0.48 7.11 1.17
CA CYS A 6 -0.03 6.09 0.25
C CYS A 6 -1.56 6.15 0.11
N HIS A 7 -2.26 6.45 1.21
CA HIS A 7 -3.71 6.44 1.25
C HIS A 7 -4.30 7.83 1.11
N ARG A 8 -5.44 7.88 0.43
CA ARG A 8 -6.31 9.05 0.41
C ARG A 8 -7.30 8.98 1.57
N PHE A 9 -7.61 10.13 2.14
CA PHE A 9 -8.76 10.34 3.00
C PHE A 9 -9.39 11.66 2.59
N GLN A 10 -10.61 11.61 2.09
CA GLN A 10 -11.29 12.71 1.40
C GLN A 10 -10.43 13.21 0.23
N GLU A 11 -10.05 14.49 0.24
CA GLU A 11 -9.22 15.10 -0.80
C GLU A 11 -7.72 15.15 -0.42
N ILE A 12 -7.31 14.48 0.66
CA ILE A 12 -5.95 14.56 1.21
C ILE A 12 -5.25 13.21 1.12
N GLY A 13 -4.00 13.21 0.65
CA GLY A 13 -3.10 12.06 0.69
C GLY A 13 -2.70 11.52 -0.67
N GLY A 14 -2.18 10.29 -0.69
CA GLY A 14 -1.70 9.60 -1.88
C GLY A 14 -2.74 8.67 -2.52
N GLY A 15 -2.36 8.00 -3.61
CA GLY A 15 -3.21 7.03 -4.32
C GLY A 15 -2.57 5.66 -4.52
N SER A 16 -1.44 5.39 -3.87
CA SER A 16 -0.74 4.10 -3.96
C SER A 16 -1.44 2.99 -3.19
N GLY A 17 -2.23 3.34 -2.17
CA GLY A 17 -3.08 2.43 -1.39
C GLY A 17 -4.57 2.78 -1.50
N PRO A 18 -5.46 1.95 -0.93
CA PRO A 18 -6.90 2.17 -0.99
C PRO A 18 -7.34 3.45 -0.29
N ASP A 19 -8.41 4.05 -0.79
CA ASP A 19 -9.06 5.18 -0.14
C ASP A 19 -9.58 4.77 1.26
N LEU A 20 -9.19 5.51 2.29
CA LEU A 20 -9.59 5.29 3.68
C LEU A 20 -10.83 6.10 4.08
N THR A 21 -11.40 6.90 3.18
CA THR A 21 -12.66 7.61 3.41
C THR A 21 -13.76 6.61 3.75
N GLY A 22 -14.42 6.82 4.89
CA GLY A 22 -15.46 5.92 5.37
C GLY A 22 -14.99 4.47 5.55
N VAL A 23 -13.70 4.22 5.78
CA VAL A 23 -13.18 2.84 5.88
C VAL A 23 -13.85 2.04 7.00
N ARG A 24 -14.22 2.71 8.10
CA ARG A 24 -14.90 2.10 9.26
C ARG A 24 -16.35 1.70 9.01
N SER A 25 -16.98 2.10 7.89
CA SER A 25 -18.28 1.57 7.49
C SER A 25 -18.17 0.33 6.59
N ARG A 26 -16.99 0.09 6.01
CA ARG A 26 -16.73 -1.00 5.06
C ARG A 26 -16.07 -2.21 5.70
N PHE A 27 -15.33 -2.01 6.80
CA PHE A 27 -14.55 -3.05 7.47
C PHE A 27 -14.81 -3.03 8.98
N SER A 28 -14.67 -4.18 9.62
CA SER A 28 -14.76 -4.26 11.07
C SER A 28 -13.54 -3.61 11.73
N ASP A 29 -13.70 -3.19 12.98
CA ASP A 29 -12.60 -2.67 13.79
C ASP A 29 -11.44 -3.68 13.89
N VAL A 30 -11.73 -4.98 13.95
CA VAL A 30 -10.71 -6.05 14.00
C VAL A 30 -9.93 -6.13 12.69
N ASP A 31 -10.61 -6.06 11.54
CA ASP A 31 -9.97 -6.14 10.23
C ASP A 31 -9.02 -4.96 10.00
N LEU A 32 -9.46 -3.76 10.41
CA LEU A 32 -8.66 -2.54 10.27
C LEU A 32 -7.42 -2.57 11.17
N VAL A 33 -7.56 -2.97 12.44
CA VAL A 33 -6.40 -3.14 13.33
C VAL A 33 -5.45 -4.19 12.78
N ARG A 34 -5.97 -5.32 12.31
CA ARG A 34 -5.16 -6.37 11.71
C ARG A 34 -4.41 -5.87 10.47
N ALA A 35 -5.06 -5.13 9.58
CA ALA A 35 -4.40 -4.57 8.40
C ALA A 35 -3.25 -3.60 8.75
N MET A 36 -3.36 -2.87 9.87
CA MET A 36 -2.29 -1.96 10.34
C MET A 36 -1.14 -2.70 11.03
N LEU A 37 -1.43 -3.78 11.76
CA LEU A 37 -0.42 -4.56 12.49
C LEU A 37 0.26 -5.63 11.62
N GLU A 38 -0.49 -6.21 10.69
CA GLU A 38 -0.08 -7.33 9.82
C GLU A 38 -0.37 -7.01 8.33
N PRO A 39 0.23 -5.94 7.75
CA PRO A 39 -0.13 -5.47 6.41
C PRO A 39 0.17 -6.49 5.29
N SER A 40 1.07 -7.44 5.52
CA SER A 40 1.42 -8.52 4.57
C SER A 40 0.51 -9.75 4.65
N ARG A 41 -0.42 -9.81 5.63
CA ARG A 41 -1.27 -10.99 5.83
C ARG A 41 -2.29 -11.15 4.71
N ASP A 42 -3.01 -10.07 4.41
CA ASP A 42 -4.12 -10.03 3.47
C ASP A 42 -3.89 -8.89 2.48
N ILE A 43 -3.17 -9.15 1.39
CA ILE A 43 -2.82 -8.16 0.38
C ILE A 43 -3.83 -8.24 -0.77
N SER A 44 -4.53 -7.15 -1.06
CA SER A 44 -5.44 -7.08 -2.20
C SER A 44 -4.66 -7.11 -3.52
N ASP A 45 -5.15 -7.87 -4.50
CA ASP A 45 -4.58 -7.95 -5.85
C ASP A 45 -4.38 -6.59 -6.52
N GLN A 46 -5.24 -5.62 -6.21
CA GLN A 46 -5.14 -4.25 -6.74
C GLN A 46 -3.88 -3.51 -6.28
N TYR A 47 -3.36 -3.86 -5.09
CA TYR A 47 -2.28 -3.16 -4.41
C TYR A 47 -1.05 -4.07 -4.17
N HIS A 48 -1.09 -5.33 -4.60
CA HIS A 48 0.03 -6.23 -4.41
C HIS A 48 1.25 -5.78 -5.22
N TRP A 49 2.43 -6.13 -4.74
CA TRP A 49 3.64 -6.13 -5.56
C TRP A 49 3.86 -7.50 -6.18
N SER A 50 4.64 -7.55 -7.25
CA SER A 50 5.10 -8.77 -7.87
C SER A 50 6.60 -8.94 -7.65
N VAL A 51 7.02 -10.20 -7.47
CA VAL A 51 8.41 -10.61 -7.59
C VAL A 51 8.59 -11.09 -9.03
N VAL A 52 9.46 -10.43 -9.78
CA VAL A 52 9.77 -10.77 -11.17
C VAL A 52 11.21 -11.26 -11.22
N THR A 53 11.40 -12.45 -11.76
CA THR A 53 12.69 -13.11 -11.87
C THR A 53 13.03 -13.28 -13.34
N THR A 54 14.25 -12.94 -13.72
CA THR A 54 14.87 -13.31 -15.00
C THR A 54 15.95 -14.37 -14.75
N GLU A 55 16.69 -14.76 -15.79
CA GLU A 55 17.86 -15.62 -15.57
C GLU A 55 18.96 -14.92 -14.77
N ASP A 56 19.12 -13.60 -14.93
CA ASP A 56 20.23 -12.84 -14.39
C ASP A 56 19.87 -12.01 -13.14
N ASP A 57 18.60 -11.63 -12.98
CA ASP A 57 18.18 -10.63 -12.00
C ASP A 57 16.81 -10.92 -11.38
N ILE A 58 16.53 -10.21 -10.28
CA ILE A 58 15.26 -10.23 -9.57
C ILE A 58 14.85 -8.81 -9.17
N ALA A 59 13.59 -8.47 -9.38
CA ALA A 59 13.03 -7.19 -8.97
C ALA A 59 11.67 -7.37 -8.29
N VAL A 60 11.38 -6.50 -7.33
CA VAL A 60 10.09 -6.47 -6.63
C VAL A 60 9.44 -5.11 -6.82
N GLY A 61 8.18 -5.10 -7.26
CA GLY A 61 7.44 -3.87 -7.44
C GLY A 61 6.07 -4.08 -8.09
N ARG A 62 5.34 -2.99 -8.29
CA ARG A 62 4.08 -3.03 -9.03
C ARG A 62 4.37 -3.05 -10.52
N ILE A 63 3.90 -4.07 -11.23
CA ILE A 63 4.06 -4.14 -12.68
C ILE A 63 3.23 -3.01 -13.33
N LEU A 64 3.90 -2.16 -14.09
CA LEU A 64 3.30 -1.06 -14.87
C LEU A 64 3.07 -1.47 -16.32
N GLN A 65 4.01 -2.22 -16.88
CA GLN A 65 3.97 -2.70 -18.25
C GLN A 65 4.76 -4.01 -18.37
N ARG A 66 4.34 -4.86 -19.30
CA ARG A 66 5.08 -6.04 -19.72
C ARG A 66 5.32 -5.95 -21.22
N ASP A 67 6.52 -6.26 -21.64
CA ASP A 67 6.93 -6.44 -23.03
C ASP A 67 7.70 -7.77 -23.13
N GLY A 68 7.79 -8.35 -24.33
CA GLY A 68 8.26 -9.74 -24.51
C GLY A 68 9.61 -10.05 -23.84
N SER A 69 10.52 -9.08 -23.77
CA SER A 69 11.85 -9.22 -23.17
C SER A 69 12.12 -8.27 -22.01
N SER A 70 11.09 -7.58 -21.48
CA SER A 70 11.27 -6.68 -20.34
C SER A 70 10.00 -6.46 -19.53
N VAL A 71 10.15 -6.13 -18.25
CA VAL A 71 9.05 -5.74 -17.38
C VAL A 71 9.37 -4.40 -16.75
N VAL A 72 8.43 -3.47 -16.83
CA VAL A 72 8.51 -2.18 -16.14
C VAL A 72 7.80 -2.29 -14.80
N LEU A 73 8.54 -2.10 -13.71
CA LEU A 73 8.02 -2.12 -12.34
C LEU A 73 8.09 -0.73 -11.72
N ASN A 74 7.08 -0.35 -10.94
CA ASN A 74 7.22 0.71 -9.95
C ASN A 74 7.76 0.09 -8.65
N THR A 75 8.97 0.48 -8.25
CA THR A 75 9.67 -0.09 -7.09
C THR A 75 9.59 0.80 -5.85
N ASP A 76 9.06 2.02 -5.97
CA ASP A 76 8.82 2.94 -4.86
C ASP A 76 7.33 2.93 -4.46
N PRO A 77 6.96 2.60 -3.21
CA PRO A 77 5.56 2.65 -2.77
C PRO A 77 5.05 4.08 -2.55
N TYR A 78 5.94 5.07 -2.46
CA TYR A 78 5.62 6.47 -2.16
C TYR A 78 5.53 7.38 -3.39
N GLY A 79 5.91 6.87 -4.57
CA GLY A 79 5.97 7.67 -5.78
C GLY A 79 6.08 6.84 -7.05
N TYR A 80 6.08 7.53 -8.19
CA TYR A 80 6.32 6.90 -9.48
C TYR A 80 7.82 6.93 -9.79
N GLN A 81 8.47 5.78 -9.61
CA GLN A 81 9.86 5.52 -9.92
C GLN A 81 9.95 4.20 -10.72
N PRO A 82 9.76 4.26 -12.06
CA PRO A 82 9.79 3.07 -12.88
C PRO A 82 11.20 2.51 -12.99
N PHE A 83 11.29 1.19 -12.91
CA PHE A 83 12.49 0.39 -13.10
C PHE A 83 12.20 -0.60 -14.23
N VAL A 84 13.13 -0.72 -15.17
CA VAL A 84 13.03 -1.70 -16.26
C VAL A 84 13.90 -2.89 -15.90
N LEU A 85 13.27 -4.06 -15.74
CA LEU A 85 13.95 -5.33 -15.65
C LEU A 85 14.00 -5.94 -17.06
N GLU A 86 15.20 -6.08 -17.62
CA GLU A 86 15.43 -6.69 -18.92
C GLU A 86 15.82 -8.17 -18.76
N GLY A 87 15.54 -8.98 -19.78
CA GLY A 87 15.92 -10.38 -19.84
C GLY A 87 14.74 -11.33 -20.05
N GLU A 88 15.05 -12.61 -20.25
CA GLU A 88 14.03 -13.65 -20.33
C GLU A 88 13.38 -13.86 -18.96
N ILE A 89 12.08 -13.56 -18.87
CA ILE A 89 11.32 -13.70 -17.62
C ILE A 89 11.13 -15.19 -17.30
N SER A 90 11.73 -15.64 -16.20
CA SER A 90 11.61 -17.02 -15.72
C SER A 90 10.39 -17.20 -14.81
N SER A 91 10.03 -16.19 -14.00
CA SER A 91 8.81 -16.22 -13.18
C SER A 91 8.26 -14.83 -12.84
N ILE A 92 6.95 -14.78 -12.59
CA ILE A 92 6.26 -13.64 -12.00
C ILE A 92 5.32 -14.17 -10.93
N GLU A 93 5.58 -13.81 -9.68
CA GLU A 93 4.82 -14.27 -8.53
C GLU A 93 4.30 -13.07 -7.71
N ALA A 94 3.22 -13.28 -6.96
CA ALA A 94 2.77 -12.26 -6.01
C ALA A 94 3.80 -12.14 -4.86
N SER A 95 4.19 -10.92 -4.52
CA SER A 95 5.05 -10.67 -3.37
C SER A 95 4.31 -11.05 -2.09
N PRO A 96 4.93 -11.86 -1.19
CA PRO A 96 4.35 -12.12 0.12
C PRO A 96 4.48 -10.91 1.05
N ILE A 97 5.20 -9.87 0.64
CA ILE A 97 5.42 -8.64 1.40
C ILE A 97 4.59 -7.51 0.81
N SER A 98 3.80 -6.87 1.66
CA SER A 98 2.99 -5.71 1.30
C SER A 98 3.86 -4.46 1.09
N PRO A 99 3.52 -3.58 0.14
CA PRO A 99 4.10 -2.25 0.06
C PRO A 99 3.70 -1.33 1.22
N MET A 100 2.66 -1.68 1.98
CA MET A 100 2.30 -0.97 3.21
C MET A 100 3.33 -1.32 4.30
N PRO A 101 4.07 -0.35 4.86
CA PRO A 101 5.10 -0.63 5.84
C PRO A 101 4.53 -1.29 7.11
N PRO A 102 5.25 -2.23 7.75
CA PRO A 102 4.90 -2.69 9.08
C PRO A 102 5.23 -1.62 10.15
N GLY A 103 4.77 -1.84 11.38
CA GLY A 103 5.12 -0.98 12.53
C GLY A 103 4.54 0.43 12.47
N LEU A 104 3.44 0.64 11.74
CA LEU A 104 2.84 1.96 11.53
C LEU A 104 2.34 2.61 12.83
N LEU A 105 2.09 1.81 13.86
CA LEU A 105 1.62 2.27 15.16
C LEU A 105 2.77 2.39 16.19
N ASP A 106 3.97 1.90 15.88
CA ASP A 106 5.08 1.79 16.86
C ASP A 106 5.56 3.16 17.36
N GLY A 107 5.41 4.19 16.54
CA GLY A 107 5.76 5.57 16.89
C GLY A 107 4.63 6.37 17.53
N LEU A 108 3.46 5.76 17.77
CA LEU A 108 2.28 6.44 18.31
C LEU A 108 2.07 6.06 19.78
N ASP A 109 1.73 7.06 20.60
CA ASP A 109 1.22 6.80 21.94
C ASP A 109 -0.27 6.39 21.92
N ALA A 110 -0.78 5.93 23.06
CA ALA A 110 -2.17 5.48 23.18
C ALA A 110 -3.21 6.58 22.85
N GLY A 111 -2.89 7.85 23.09
CA GLY A 111 -3.73 8.99 22.70
C GLY A 111 -3.76 9.16 21.19
N GLN A 112 -2.60 9.16 20.56
CA GLN A 112 -2.46 9.29 19.11
C GLN A 112 -3.12 8.13 18.35
N VAL A 113 -3.07 6.91 18.89
CA VAL A 113 -3.81 5.77 18.33
C VAL A 113 -5.32 5.98 18.44
N ARG A 114 -5.83 6.49 19.58
CA ARG A 114 -7.26 6.83 19.71
C ARG A 114 -7.68 7.93 18.75
N ASP A 115 -6.87 8.96 18.59
CA ASP A 115 -7.16 10.08 17.69
C ASP A 115 -7.16 9.62 16.22
N LEU A 116 -6.22 8.75 15.84
CA LEU A 116 -6.22 8.10 14.52
C LEU A 116 -7.50 7.28 14.32
N TRP A 117 -7.92 6.51 15.33
CA TRP A 117 -9.12 5.69 15.26
C TRP A 117 -10.40 6.52 15.13
N ALA A 118 -10.47 7.63 15.86
CA ALA A 118 -11.55 8.60 15.76
C ALA A 118 -11.57 9.26 14.38
N PHE A 119 -10.40 9.67 13.87
CA PHE A 119 -10.25 10.28 12.55
C PHE A 119 -10.76 9.35 11.43
N LEU A 120 -10.38 8.08 11.43
CA LEU A 120 -10.85 7.09 10.45
C LEU A 120 -12.36 6.81 10.53
N GLY A 121 -13.01 7.15 11.65
CA GLY A 121 -14.46 7.06 11.82
C GLY A 121 -15.23 8.22 11.20
N ASN A 122 -14.53 9.29 10.82
CA ASN A 122 -15.17 10.43 10.20
C ASN A 122 -15.36 10.16 8.69
N SER A 123 -16.59 10.23 8.19
CA SER A 123 -16.90 10.08 6.76
C SER A 123 -17.25 11.38 6.06
N SER A 124 -17.40 12.47 6.81
CA SER A 124 -17.81 13.78 6.29
C SER A 124 -16.60 14.72 6.19
N PRO A 125 -16.49 15.54 5.13
CA PRO A 125 -15.55 16.65 5.12
C PRO A 125 -15.76 17.46 6.40
N GLN A 126 -14.73 17.58 7.24
CA GLN A 126 -14.82 18.56 8.31
C GLN A 126 -14.95 19.92 7.63
N SER A 127 -16.10 20.57 7.83
CA SER A 127 -16.25 21.96 7.45
C SER A 127 -15.12 22.73 8.11
N ARG A 128 -14.31 23.40 7.28
CA ARG A 128 -13.41 24.43 7.77
C ARG A 128 -14.31 25.60 8.17
N ASP A 129 -14.63 25.69 9.46
CA ASP A 129 -15.16 26.91 10.05
C ASP A 129 -14.09 28.01 10.03
#